data_AF-A0A7W9Z2B4-F1
#
_entry.id   AF-A0A7W9Z2B4-F1
#
_cell.length_a   1.000
_cell.length_b   1.000
_cell.length_c   1.000
_cell.angle_alpha   90.00
_cell.angle_beta   90.00
_cell.angle_gamma   90.00
#
_symmetry.space_group_name_H-M   'P 1'
#
loop_
_entity.id
_entity.type
_entity.pdbx_description
1 polymer ?
#
loop_
_entity_poly.entity_id
_entity_poly.type
_entity_poly.pdbx_seq_one_letter_code
_entity_poly.pdbx_strand_id
1 'polypeptide(L)'
;MLKIRSGGGWRDPVQGQARKTGGIQTKIGNIYRRQGGAWVLAFAAYTPVSGSASPTSISGGAQGVPNSGNVTSNATAAYGANGNGSYSYTWSIVSVSNGVAPTITSPNGQSTTISRVVTAAIGAITGVLACTISDGQSSYVVYVNYTLSYSTNK
;
A
#
# COMPACT_ATOMS: atom_id res chain seq x y z
N MET A 1 10.13 -29.63 -7.56
CA MET A 1 8.99 -28.78 -8.01
C MET A 1 7.70 -29.55 -7.78
N LEU A 2 6.70 -28.98 -7.09
CA LEU A 2 5.42 -29.65 -6.81
C LEU A 2 4.64 -29.83 -8.13
N LYS A 3 4.14 -31.03 -8.39
CA LYS A 3 3.23 -31.31 -9.51
C LYS A 3 1.90 -31.86 -9.00
N ILE A 4 0.81 -31.46 -9.64
CA ILE A 4 -0.53 -31.97 -9.35
C ILE A 4 -1.04 -32.81 -10.53
N ARG A 5 -1.73 -33.91 -10.24
CA ARG A 5 -2.34 -34.75 -11.29
C ARG A 5 -3.79 -34.32 -11.48
N SER A 6 -4.15 -33.91 -12.69
CA SER A 6 -5.51 -33.47 -13.05
C SER A 6 -5.84 -33.85 -14.49
N GLY A 7 -7.01 -34.47 -14.70
CA GLY A 7 -7.45 -34.93 -16.02
C GLY A 7 -6.50 -35.93 -16.68
N GLY A 8 -5.86 -36.81 -15.89
CA GLY A 8 -4.94 -37.84 -16.37
C GLY A 8 -3.47 -37.42 -16.49
N GLY A 9 -3.18 -36.12 -16.58
CA GLY A 9 -1.81 -35.59 -16.74
C GLY A 9 -1.24 -34.94 -15.47
N TRP A 10 0.10 -34.89 -15.39
CA TRP A 10 0.82 -34.09 -14.40
C TRP A 10 0.94 -32.64 -14.89
N ARG A 11 0.63 -31.69 -14.03
CA ARG A 11 0.70 -30.26 -14.32
C ARG A 11 1.33 -29.52 -13.15
N ASP A 12 1.98 -28.41 -13.45
CA ASP A 12 2.45 -27.50 -12.41
C ASP A 12 1.23 -26.72 -11.86
N PRO A 13 1.04 -26.64 -10.54
CA PRO A 13 0.04 -25.77 -9.95
C PRO A 13 0.48 -24.33 -10.17
N VAL A 14 -0.03 -23.69 -11.24
CA VAL A 14 0.20 -22.27 -11.51
C VAL A 14 -0.96 -21.46 -10.95
N GLN A 15 -0.63 -20.34 -10.31
CA GLN A 15 -1.60 -19.37 -9.83
C GLN A 15 -2.56 -18.95 -10.95
N GLY A 16 -3.85 -18.91 -10.65
CA GLY A 16 -4.89 -18.54 -11.64
C GLY A 16 -5.28 -19.64 -12.62
N GLN A 17 -4.61 -20.81 -12.62
CA GLN A 17 -5.13 -21.98 -13.34
C GLN A 17 -6.50 -22.35 -12.78
N ALA A 18 -7.48 -22.49 -13.67
CA ALA A 18 -8.80 -22.96 -13.30
C ALA A 18 -8.86 -24.48 -13.35
N ARG A 19 -9.36 -25.11 -12.28
CA ARG A 19 -9.84 -26.49 -12.36
C ARG A 19 -11.20 -26.46 -13.03
N LYS A 20 -11.37 -27.21 -14.12
CA LYS A 20 -12.67 -27.46 -14.72
C LYS A 20 -13.31 -28.65 -14.00
N THR A 21 -14.37 -28.40 -13.24
CA THR A 21 -15.17 -29.46 -12.59
C THR A 21 -16.62 -29.26 -13.05
N GLY A 22 -17.20 -30.24 -13.74
CA GLY A 22 -18.58 -30.15 -14.21
C GLY A 22 -18.87 -28.97 -15.17
N GLY A 23 -17.87 -28.53 -15.95
CA GLY A 23 -18.03 -27.40 -16.88
C GLY A 23 -17.66 -26.03 -16.30
N ILE A 24 -17.63 -25.90 -14.97
CA ILE A 24 -17.31 -24.64 -14.29
C ILE A 24 -15.80 -24.49 -14.11
N GLN A 25 -15.26 -23.33 -14.45
CA GLN A 25 -13.89 -22.95 -14.17
C GLN A 25 -13.78 -22.34 -12.77
N THR A 26 -13.01 -22.98 -11.89
CA THR A 26 -12.74 -22.47 -10.53
C THR A 26 -11.24 -22.25 -10.36
N LYS A 27 -10.82 -21.06 -9.94
CA LYS A 27 -9.40 -20.77 -9.65
C LYS A 27 -8.87 -21.75 -8.60
N ILE A 28 -7.65 -22.25 -8.80
CA ILE A 28 -6.98 -23.10 -7.82
C ILE A 28 -6.64 -22.27 -6.57
N GLY A 29 -7.25 -22.63 -5.45
CA GLY A 29 -6.94 -22.13 -4.11
C GLY A 29 -5.73 -22.83 -3.48
N ASN A 30 -5.62 -22.75 -2.15
CA ASN A 30 -4.60 -23.49 -1.41
C ASN A 30 -4.71 -25.01 -1.68
N ILE A 31 -3.58 -25.66 -1.92
CA ILE A 31 -3.50 -27.11 -2.11
C ILE A 31 -2.84 -27.70 -0.88
N TYR A 32 -3.49 -28.68 -0.27
CA TYR A 32 -2.99 -29.42 0.87
C TYR A 32 -2.67 -30.87 0.46
N ARG A 33 -1.65 -31.46 1.06
CA ARG A 33 -1.32 -32.88 0.93
C ARG A 33 -1.45 -33.57 2.28
N ARG A 34 -1.81 -34.85 2.28
CA ARG A 34 -1.85 -35.66 3.50
C ARG A 34 -0.46 -36.22 3.79
N GLN A 35 0.07 -35.96 4.98
CA GLN A 35 1.38 -36.44 5.42
C GLN A 35 1.32 -36.76 6.92
N GLY A 36 1.65 -37.99 7.30
CA GLY A 36 1.66 -38.42 8.71
C GLY A 36 0.32 -38.26 9.44
N GLY A 37 -0.80 -38.41 8.74
CA GLY A 37 -2.14 -38.22 9.32
C GLY A 37 -2.66 -36.78 9.31
N ALA A 38 -1.80 -35.79 9.06
CA ALA A 38 -2.17 -34.37 9.01
C ALA A 38 -2.29 -33.84 7.57
N TRP A 39 -3.04 -32.74 7.40
CA TRP A 39 -3.05 -31.95 6.18
C TRP A 39 -1.95 -30.89 6.25
N VAL A 40 -1.03 -30.91 5.29
CA VAL A 40 0.10 -29.98 5.18
C VAL A 40 -0.08 -29.14 3.92
N LEU A 41 0.12 -27.82 4.03
CA LEU A 41 0.05 -26.91 2.88
C LEU A 41 1.17 -27.23 1.89
N ALA A 42 0.79 -27.54 0.65
CA ALA A 42 1.70 -27.85 -0.44
C ALA A 42 1.84 -26.67 -1.42
N PHE A 43 0.78 -25.88 -1.60
CA PHE A 43 0.76 -24.68 -2.43
C PHE A 43 -0.17 -23.64 -1.80
N ALA A 44 0.29 -22.39 -1.69
CA ALA A 44 -0.53 -21.27 -1.27
C ALA A 44 -1.02 -20.48 -2.50
N ALA A 45 -2.32 -20.24 -2.58
CA ALA A 45 -2.89 -19.37 -3.62
C ALA A 45 -2.53 -17.93 -3.33
N TYR A 46 -2.02 -17.20 -4.32
CA TYR A 46 -1.67 -15.79 -4.15
C TYR A 46 -2.86 -14.94 -3.72
N THR A 47 -2.60 -14.10 -2.73
CA THR A 47 -3.47 -13.03 -2.29
C THR A 47 -2.91 -11.69 -2.79
N PRO A 48 -3.68 -10.88 -3.53
CA PRO A 48 -3.25 -9.54 -3.92
C PRO A 48 -2.87 -8.72 -2.71
N VAL A 49 -1.91 -7.80 -2.91
CA VAL A 49 -1.52 -6.85 -1.88
C VAL A 49 -2.71 -5.97 -1.51
N SER A 50 -2.82 -5.67 -0.22
CA SER A 50 -3.74 -4.70 0.36
C SER A 50 -3.01 -3.91 1.43
N GLY A 51 -3.62 -2.86 1.96
CA GLY A 51 -2.97 -2.05 2.98
C GLY A 51 -3.89 -1.11 3.71
N SER A 52 -3.36 -0.48 4.75
CA SER A 52 -4.06 0.53 5.51
C SER A 52 -3.13 1.65 5.98
N ALA A 53 -3.67 2.86 6.09
CA ALA A 53 -3.02 3.98 6.74
C ALA A 53 -3.79 4.32 8.02
N SER A 54 -3.08 4.49 9.13
CA SER A 54 -3.66 4.91 10.40
C SER A 54 -2.71 5.88 11.12
N PRO A 55 -3.13 7.13 11.38
CA PRO A 55 -4.43 7.71 11.04
C PRO A 55 -4.60 7.98 9.53
N THR A 56 -5.84 8.13 9.07
CA THR A 56 -6.17 8.55 7.69
C THR A 56 -6.11 10.07 7.48
N SER A 57 -5.78 10.81 8.53
CA SER A 57 -5.54 12.24 8.52
C SER A 57 -4.33 12.60 9.38
N ILE A 58 -3.49 13.50 8.87
CA ILE A 58 -2.32 14.01 9.57
C ILE A 58 -2.33 15.54 9.55
N SER A 59 -1.84 16.16 10.61
CA SER A 59 -1.74 17.62 10.69
C SER A 59 -0.38 18.04 11.22
N GLY A 60 0.12 19.14 10.65
CA GLY A 60 1.34 19.80 11.09
C GLY A 60 1.26 21.30 10.76
N GLY A 61 2.33 22.02 11.00
CA GLY A 61 2.33 23.45 10.76
C GLY A 61 3.59 24.14 11.25
N ALA A 62 3.67 25.43 10.98
CA ALA A 62 4.77 26.27 11.42
C ALA A 62 4.32 27.72 11.71
N GLN A 63 5.00 28.33 12.68
CA GLN A 63 4.76 29.70 13.12
C GLN A 63 5.93 30.61 12.73
N GLY A 64 5.66 31.91 12.51
CA GLY A 64 6.64 32.91 12.11
C GLY A 64 6.77 33.08 10.59
N VAL A 65 7.62 34.00 10.12
CA VAL A 65 7.86 34.24 8.68
C VAL A 65 9.35 34.46 8.42
N PRO A 66 9.98 33.80 7.43
CA PRO A 66 9.44 32.68 6.64
C PRO A 66 9.22 31.44 7.53
N ASN A 67 8.17 30.67 7.26
CA ASN A 67 7.85 29.44 8.00
C ASN A 67 7.91 28.20 7.10
N SER A 68 8.51 27.15 7.65
CA SER A 68 8.59 25.82 7.03
C SER A 68 7.71 24.85 7.81
N GLY A 69 6.54 24.54 7.25
CA GLY A 69 5.63 23.56 7.80
C GLY A 69 5.98 22.16 7.30
N ASN A 70 5.99 21.18 8.21
CA ASN A 70 6.13 19.78 7.86
C ASN A 70 5.10 18.91 8.59
N VAL A 71 4.78 17.77 7.99
CA VAL A 71 4.00 16.71 8.64
C VAL A 71 4.44 15.37 8.07
N THR A 72 4.51 14.37 8.94
CA THR A 72 4.94 13.02 8.60
C THR A 72 3.76 12.07 8.76
N SER A 73 3.53 11.22 7.76
CA SER A 73 2.56 10.14 7.87
C SER A 73 3.08 9.06 8.82
N ASN A 74 2.17 8.31 9.42
CA ASN A 74 2.56 7.04 10.02
C ASN A 74 2.99 6.04 8.94
N ALA A 75 3.64 4.96 9.38
CA ALA A 75 3.93 3.84 8.52
C ALA A 75 2.64 3.20 8.00
N THR A 76 2.55 3.05 6.68
CA THR A 76 1.45 2.36 6.01
C THR A 76 1.65 0.85 6.13
N ALA A 77 0.63 0.17 6.66
CA ALA A 77 0.64 -1.28 6.76
C ALA A 77 0.32 -1.91 5.39
N ALA A 78 1.03 -2.98 5.07
CA ALA A 78 0.80 -3.80 3.89
C ALA A 78 0.41 -5.22 4.33
N TYR A 79 -0.56 -5.82 3.65
CA TYR A 79 -1.07 -7.15 3.93
C TYR A 79 -1.20 -7.96 2.64
N GLY A 80 -0.92 -9.26 2.73
CA GLY A 80 -1.10 -10.18 1.62
C GLY A 80 0.03 -10.10 0.59
N ALA A 81 0.50 -11.30 0.23
CA ALA A 81 1.42 -11.68 -0.86
C ALA A 81 1.94 -13.11 -0.58
N ASN A 82 1.17 -13.95 0.14
CA ASN A 82 1.64 -15.21 0.73
C ASN A 82 2.99 -15.15 1.48
N GLY A 83 3.36 -13.97 1.99
CA GLY A 83 4.64 -13.76 2.68
C GLY A 83 5.87 -13.77 1.77
N ASN A 84 5.69 -13.70 0.45
CA ASN A 84 6.76 -13.88 -0.53
C ASN A 84 7.06 -12.58 -1.29
N GLY A 85 7.42 -11.52 -0.56
CA GLY A 85 7.88 -10.27 -1.18
C GLY A 85 8.15 -9.16 -0.16
N SER A 86 9.23 -8.40 -0.37
CA SER A 86 9.38 -7.08 0.23
C SER A 86 8.41 -6.12 -0.47
N TYR A 87 7.67 -5.32 0.28
CA TYR A 87 6.79 -4.31 -0.30
C TYR A 87 7.57 -3.06 -0.69
N SER A 88 7.31 -2.53 -1.87
CA SER A 88 7.73 -1.19 -2.27
C SER A 88 6.61 -0.19 -2.02
N TYR A 89 6.98 1.03 -1.62
CA TYR A 89 6.05 2.12 -1.35
C TYR A 89 6.37 3.27 -2.30
N THR A 90 5.35 3.98 -2.77
CA THR A 90 5.52 5.20 -3.57
C THR A 90 4.46 6.21 -3.20
N TRP A 91 4.89 7.37 -2.73
CA TRP A 91 4.03 8.45 -2.29
C TRP A 91 3.89 9.53 -3.36
N SER A 92 2.67 10.05 -3.49
CA SER A 92 2.34 11.15 -4.39
C SER A 92 1.30 12.08 -3.77
N ILE A 93 1.27 13.33 -4.21
CA ILE A 93 0.23 14.30 -3.86
C ILE A 93 -0.86 14.21 -4.91
N VAL A 94 -2.07 13.87 -4.49
CA VAL A 94 -3.25 13.72 -5.34
C VAL A 94 -3.97 15.05 -5.52
N SER A 95 -4.08 15.82 -4.44
CA SER A 95 -4.79 17.10 -4.45
C SER A 95 -4.25 18.05 -3.39
N VAL A 96 -4.48 19.33 -3.62
CA VAL A 96 -4.13 20.45 -2.74
C VAL A 96 -5.28 21.44 -2.80
N SER A 97 -5.78 21.90 -1.65
CA SER A 97 -6.99 22.73 -1.60
C SER A 97 -6.77 24.13 -2.14
N ASN A 98 -5.59 24.74 -1.95
CA ASN A 98 -5.19 25.98 -2.60
C ASN A 98 -3.66 26.18 -2.52
N GLY A 99 -3.09 26.71 -3.61
CA GLY A 99 -1.69 27.09 -3.70
C GLY A 99 -0.74 25.98 -4.17
N VAL A 100 0.55 26.17 -3.91
CA VAL A 100 1.63 25.30 -4.40
C VAL A 100 1.67 23.97 -3.64
N ALA A 101 1.75 22.85 -4.34
CA ALA A 101 1.88 21.55 -3.68
C ALA A 101 3.11 21.52 -2.74
N PRO A 102 2.99 20.91 -1.54
CA PRO A 102 4.16 20.66 -0.73
C PRO A 102 5.12 19.69 -1.44
N THR A 103 6.35 19.62 -0.98
CA THR A 103 7.34 18.66 -1.46
C THR A 103 7.29 17.41 -0.61
N ILE A 104 7.24 16.24 -1.25
CA ILE A 104 7.47 14.94 -0.60
C ILE A 104 8.99 14.76 -0.42
N THR A 105 9.43 14.54 0.81
CA THR A 105 10.88 14.37 1.11
C THR A 105 11.30 12.91 1.22
N SER A 106 10.38 11.99 1.46
CA SER A 106 10.63 10.54 1.58
C SER A 106 9.63 9.73 0.74
N PRO A 107 9.73 9.79 -0.61
CA PRO A 107 8.70 9.25 -1.50
C PRO A 107 8.59 7.73 -1.50
N ASN A 108 9.60 7.00 -1.01
CA ASN A 108 9.67 5.54 -1.15
C ASN A 108 9.62 4.77 0.18
N GLY A 109 9.31 5.46 1.29
CA GLY A 109 9.24 4.86 2.62
C GLY A 109 7.85 4.32 2.97
N GLN A 110 7.78 3.49 4.01
CA GLN A 110 6.50 3.11 4.62
C GLN A 110 5.75 4.33 5.15
N SER A 111 6.48 5.34 5.60
CA SER A 111 6.01 6.68 5.90
C SER A 111 6.61 7.69 4.92
N THR A 112 5.93 8.82 4.76
CA THR A 112 6.45 9.98 4.03
C THR A 112 6.35 11.23 4.87
N THR A 113 7.26 12.17 4.66
CA THR A 113 7.12 13.54 5.13
C THR A 113 6.80 14.44 3.95
N ILE A 114 5.89 15.38 4.17
CA ILE A 114 5.70 16.52 3.28
C ILE A 114 6.18 17.80 3.96
N SER A 115 6.76 18.70 3.18
CA SER A 115 7.22 20.00 3.65
C SER A 115 6.84 21.09 2.66
N ARG A 116 6.49 22.27 3.18
CA ARG A 116 6.32 23.47 2.36
C ARG A 116 6.78 24.69 3.15
N VAL A 117 7.63 25.48 2.49
CA VAL A 117 8.06 26.80 2.95
C VAL A 117 7.14 27.84 2.36
N VAL A 118 6.73 28.81 3.19
CA VAL A 118 5.96 29.96 2.73
C VAL A 118 6.58 31.25 3.27
N THR A 119 6.45 32.32 2.49
CA THR A 119 7.07 33.63 2.76
C THR A 119 6.09 34.64 3.37
N ALA A 120 4.84 34.24 3.57
CA ALA A 120 3.81 34.99 4.27
C ALA A 120 2.81 33.99 4.90
N ALA A 121 2.09 34.41 5.94
CA ALA A 121 1.03 33.58 6.49
C ALA A 121 -0.13 33.45 5.51
N ILE A 122 -0.52 32.21 5.24
CA ILE A 122 -1.58 31.86 4.28
C ILE A 122 -2.66 30.96 4.89
N GLY A 123 -2.64 30.78 6.22
CA GLY A 123 -3.59 29.91 6.91
C GLY A 123 -3.30 28.43 6.69
N ALA A 124 -4.35 27.62 6.62
CA ALA A 124 -4.23 26.17 6.46
C ALA A 124 -4.32 25.75 4.98
N ILE A 125 -3.44 24.84 4.59
CA ILE A 125 -3.49 24.13 3.32
C ILE A 125 -3.83 22.68 3.62
N THR A 126 -4.78 22.15 2.89
CA THR A 126 -5.20 20.75 2.99
C THR A 126 -4.97 20.03 1.67
N GLY A 127 -4.94 18.71 1.70
CA GLY A 127 -4.78 17.92 0.50
C GLY A 127 -4.81 16.43 0.79
N VAL A 128 -4.55 15.65 -0.24
CA VAL A 128 -4.56 14.18 -0.17
C VAL A 128 -3.24 13.63 -0.67
N LEU A 129 -2.64 12.75 0.13
CA LEU A 129 -1.54 11.88 -0.28
C LEU A 129 -2.09 10.53 -0.72
N ALA A 130 -1.48 9.95 -1.74
CA ALA A 130 -1.64 8.55 -2.09
C ALA A 130 -0.33 7.79 -1.85
N CYS A 131 -0.40 6.68 -1.12
CA CYS A 131 0.68 5.72 -1.04
C CYS A 131 0.31 4.49 -1.86
N THR A 132 1.09 4.21 -2.91
CA THR A 132 1.00 2.97 -3.67
C THR A 132 1.91 1.94 -3.02
N ILE A 133 1.34 0.84 -2.58
CA ILE A 133 2.03 -0.34 -2.05
C ILE A 133 2.08 -1.37 -3.18
N SER A 134 3.23 -1.96 -3.44
CA SER A 134 3.35 -3.05 -4.41
C SER A 134 4.23 -4.17 -3.90
N ASP A 135 3.89 -5.39 -4.27
CA ASP A 135 4.71 -6.60 -4.06
C ASP A 135 5.42 -7.04 -5.35
N GLY A 136 5.41 -6.20 -6.40
CA GLY A 136 5.94 -6.50 -7.74
C GLY A 136 5.01 -7.32 -8.65
N GLN A 137 3.88 -7.82 -8.13
CA GLN A 137 2.87 -8.56 -8.90
C GLN A 137 1.51 -7.85 -8.93
N SER A 138 1.12 -7.21 -7.83
CA SER A 138 -0.05 -6.35 -7.72
C SER A 138 0.30 -5.06 -6.97
N SER A 139 -0.66 -4.12 -6.98
CA SER A 139 -0.52 -2.86 -6.27
C SER A 139 -1.83 -2.48 -5.58
N TYR A 140 -1.71 -1.77 -4.46
CA TYR A 140 -2.82 -1.26 -3.68
C TYR A 140 -2.53 0.18 -3.27
N VAL A 141 -3.56 1.04 -3.27
CA VAL A 141 -3.41 2.45 -2.95
C VAL A 141 -4.16 2.77 -1.67
N VAL A 142 -3.48 3.42 -0.72
CA VAL A 142 -4.09 4.03 0.46
C VAL A 142 -4.03 5.55 0.35
N TYR A 143 -4.99 6.23 0.96
CA TYR A 143 -5.07 7.69 0.95
C TYR A 143 -4.95 8.25 2.37
N VAL A 144 -4.19 9.34 2.50
CA VAL A 144 -4.01 10.08 3.76
C VAL A 144 -4.30 11.55 3.51
N ASN A 145 -5.28 12.11 4.21
CA ASN A 145 -5.53 13.53 4.20
C ASN A 145 -4.44 14.25 5.00
N TYR A 146 -3.99 15.41 4.54
CA TYR A 146 -3.05 16.22 5.31
C TYR A 146 -3.57 17.65 5.49
N THR A 147 -3.13 18.27 6.58
CA THR A 147 -3.30 19.70 6.87
C THR A 147 -1.96 20.30 7.29
N LEU A 148 -1.54 21.37 6.62
CA LEU A 148 -0.39 22.20 7.01
C LEU A 148 -0.88 23.60 7.36
N SER A 149 -0.72 23.99 8.62
CA SER A 149 -1.16 25.30 9.13
C SER A 149 0.00 26.29 9.23
N TYR A 150 -0.18 27.49 8.68
CA TYR A 150 0.80 28.57 8.68
C TYR A 150 0.22 29.81 9.36
N SER A 151 0.75 30.17 10.54
CA SER A 151 0.31 31.33 11.31
C SER A 151 1.45 32.31 11.62
N THR A 152 1.09 33.57 11.86
CA THR A 152 2.02 34.63 12.29
C THR A 152 2.22 34.69 13.80
N ASN A 153 1.33 34.10 14.60
CA ASN A 153 1.30 34.31 16.05
C ASN A 153 2.03 33.18 16.78
N LYS A 154 2.90 33.55 17.74
CA LYS A 154 3.36 32.69 18.85
C LYS A 154 2.26 32.57 19.89
#